data_AF-A0A6I6LS63-F1
#
_entry.id   AF-A0A6I6LS63-F1
#
_cell.length_a   1.000
_cell.length_b   1.000
_cell.length_c   1.000
_cell.angle_alpha   90.00
_cell.angle_beta   90.00
_cell.angle_gamma   90.00
#
_symmetry.space_group_name_H-M   'P 1'
#
loop_
_entity.id
_entity.type
_entity.pdbx_description
1 polymer ?
#
loop_
_entity_poly.entity_id
_entity_poly.type
_entity_poly.pdbx_seq_one_letter_code
_entity_poly.pdbx_strand_id
1 'polypeptide(L)'
;MTVFIDSLPIEGELLSCWLYRQSMVSKNTPLGREELSQLWLASGPALDFDPDFSRSSHFTNAACDAVGMSSDLRAFFIQPPSSWLIPRFYRRTFCYQCLAENFRTLAFPTSLKKWCAVGVVVCEFHNLPLVDATEVFAPKLSMAMKFFQMHYLHKDRYISASRFQAGMRSIKSLILVQDMLNRFEVNALPGNLSSDAHQNSEWAFSKFLICLMLYPRFGLINRHMRNDAAYLQLPVFQQTFTHGPLIASIAHRRAALLILGWLYEVLPTDESSVIDALLNAVGGGIGFSEAYSLGSSCNGFTAEHAAVIARRLLQWQPPVVSSRTLQFVEGFVASTVK
;
A
#
# COMPACT_ATOMS: atom_id res chain seq x y z
N MET A 1 -17.99 -23.20 26.16
CA MET A 1 -17.12 -23.22 24.96
C MET A 1 -15.68 -23.21 25.45
N THR A 2 -14.90 -24.21 25.08
CA THR A 2 -13.47 -24.27 25.42
C THR A 2 -12.70 -23.43 24.41
N VAL A 3 -11.89 -22.48 24.86
CA VAL A 3 -11.08 -21.60 24.02
C VAL A 3 -9.72 -22.25 23.79
N PHE A 4 -9.31 -22.45 22.54
CA PHE A 4 -8.07 -23.16 22.18
C PHE A 4 -6.96 -22.19 21.73
N ILE A 5 -6.74 -21.13 22.52
CA ILE A 5 -5.77 -20.07 22.21
C ILE A 5 -4.54 -20.27 23.11
N ASP A 6 -3.49 -20.89 22.57
CA ASP A 6 -2.23 -21.07 23.31
C ASP A 6 -1.23 -19.93 23.06
N SER A 7 -1.47 -19.10 22.04
CA SER A 7 -0.60 -17.97 21.72
C SER A 7 -1.36 -16.65 21.53
N LEU A 8 -0.94 -15.61 22.26
CA LEU A 8 -1.61 -14.32 22.17
C LEU A 8 -1.33 -13.65 20.80
N PRO A 9 -2.29 -12.91 20.23
CA PRO A 9 -2.05 -12.01 19.11
C PRO A 9 -0.95 -11.00 19.45
N ILE A 10 -0.13 -10.64 18.46
CA ILE A 10 0.68 -9.43 18.59
C ILE A 10 -0.03 -8.23 17.96
N GLU A 11 0.37 -7.03 18.39
CA GLU A 11 -0.18 -5.79 17.87
C GLU A 11 0.01 -5.71 16.35
N GLY A 12 -1.09 -5.40 15.65
CA GLY A 12 -1.09 -5.27 14.20
C GLY A 12 -0.89 -6.59 13.43
N GLU A 13 -0.90 -7.76 14.06
CA GLU A 13 -0.78 -9.05 13.37
C GLU A 13 -1.95 -9.31 12.40
N LEU A 14 -1.65 -9.88 11.22
CA LEU A 14 -2.68 -10.39 10.31
C LEU A 14 -3.34 -11.66 10.87
N LEU A 15 -4.67 -11.78 10.73
CA LEU A 15 -5.42 -12.96 11.19
C LEU A 15 -4.86 -14.26 10.61
N SER A 16 -4.58 -14.28 9.31
CA SER A 16 -4.03 -15.47 8.66
C SER A 16 -2.65 -15.86 9.21
N CYS A 17 -1.83 -14.90 9.62
CA CYS A 17 -0.54 -15.17 10.24
C CYS A 17 -0.69 -15.69 11.68
N TRP A 18 -1.61 -15.11 12.46
CA TRP A 18 -1.92 -15.61 13.80
C TRP A 18 -2.47 -17.03 13.77
N LEU A 19 -3.45 -17.32 12.88
CA LEU A 19 -4.01 -18.67 12.71
C LEU A 19 -2.92 -19.68 12.30
N TYR A 20 -2.06 -19.30 11.36
CA TYR A 20 -0.94 -20.15 10.96
C TYR A 20 0.01 -20.41 12.13
N ARG A 21 0.35 -19.39 12.92
CA ARG A 21 1.19 -19.52 14.12
C ARG A 21 0.53 -20.45 15.14
N GLN A 22 -0.77 -20.28 15.42
CA GLN A 22 -1.51 -21.19 16.30
C GLN A 22 -1.41 -22.64 15.83
N SER A 23 -1.63 -22.89 14.53
CA SER A 23 -1.56 -24.23 13.95
C SER A 23 -0.18 -24.89 14.07
N MET A 24 0.87 -24.10 14.33
CA MET A 24 2.25 -24.57 14.49
C MET A 24 2.68 -24.72 15.94
N VAL A 25 2.18 -23.88 16.85
CA VAL A 25 2.67 -23.79 18.24
C VAL A 25 1.70 -24.34 19.27
N SER A 26 0.40 -24.30 18.99
CA SER A 26 -0.62 -24.77 19.92
C SER A 26 -0.70 -26.29 19.88
N LYS A 27 -0.67 -26.92 21.06
CA LYS A 27 -0.84 -28.37 21.19
C LYS A 27 -2.32 -28.77 21.22
N ASN A 28 -3.19 -27.81 21.49
CA ASN A 28 -4.62 -28.03 21.74
C ASN A 28 -5.51 -27.43 20.65
N THR A 29 -4.94 -26.75 19.65
CA THR A 29 -5.73 -26.17 18.55
C THR A 29 -6.42 -27.29 17.75
N PRO A 30 -7.74 -27.18 17.50
CA PRO A 30 -8.44 -28.10 16.62
C PRO A 30 -8.11 -27.86 15.14
N LEU A 31 -7.48 -26.72 14.82
CA LEU A 31 -6.92 -26.43 13.50
C LEU A 31 -5.41 -26.67 13.52
N GLY A 32 -5.03 -27.93 13.32
CA GLY A 32 -3.65 -28.26 12.99
C GLY A 32 -3.24 -27.70 11.63
N ARG A 33 -1.95 -27.86 11.29
CA ARG A 33 -1.38 -27.31 10.06
C ARG A 33 -2.09 -27.83 8.80
N GLU A 34 -2.45 -29.12 8.79
CA GLU A 34 -3.09 -29.76 7.64
C GLU A 34 -4.53 -29.26 7.49
N GLU A 35 -5.30 -29.26 8.57
CA GLU A 35 -6.69 -28.80 8.60
C GLU A 35 -6.80 -27.33 8.16
N LEU A 36 -5.92 -26.47 8.67
CA LEU A 36 -5.87 -25.06 8.27
C LEU A 36 -5.51 -24.91 6.78
N SER A 37 -4.60 -25.75 6.27
CA SER A 37 -4.20 -25.73 4.87
C SER A 37 -5.33 -26.19 3.94
N GLN A 38 -6.06 -27.23 4.32
CA GLN A 38 -7.24 -27.69 3.58
C GLN A 38 -8.33 -26.62 3.55
N LEU A 39 -8.61 -25.98 4.70
CA LEU A 39 -9.58 -24.88 4.77
C LEU A 39 -9.18 -23.70 3.89
N TRP A 40 -7.89 -23.37 3.84
CA TRP A 40 -7.35 -22.34 2.95
C TRP A 40 -7.55 -22.68 1.48
N LEU A 41 -7.19 -23.90 1.06
CA LEU A 41 -7.33 -24.36 -0.32
C LEU A 41 -8.80 -24.37 -0.77
N ALA A 42 -9.71 -24.83 0.10
CA ALA A 42 -11.14 -24.86 -0.18
C ALA A 42 -11.73 -23.45 -0.35
N SER A 43 -11.20 -22.46 0.38
CA SER A 43 -11.73 -21.08 0.38
C SER A 43 -11.06 -20.16 -0.64
N GLY A 44 -9.83 -20.48 -1.07
CA GLY A 44 -9.01 -19.64 -1.94
C GLY A 44 -9.61 -19.22 -3.29
N PRO A 45 -10.42 -20.06 -3.97
CA PRO A 45 -11.06 -19.68 -5.23
C PRO A 45 -12.21 -18.65 -5.12
N ALA A 46 -12.68 -18.33 -3.91
CA ALA A 46 -13.79 -17.41 -3.72
C ALA A 46 -13.43 -15.97 -4.11
N LEU A 47 -14.38 -15.26 -4.74
CA LEU A 47 -14.17 -13.86 -5.18
C LEU A 47 -13.94 -12.88 -4.02
N ASP A 48 -14.47 -13.19 -2.84
CA ASP A 48 -14.34 -12.39 -1.62
C ASP A 48 -13.22 -12.88 -0.68
N PHE A 49 -12.31 -13.70 -1.20
CA PHE A 49 -11.24 -14.31 -0.41
C PHE A 49 -10.20 -13.28 0.06
N ASP A 50 -10.48 -12.67 1.21
CA ASP A 50 -9.51 -11.94 2.02
C ASP A 50 -9.57 -12.43 3.47
N PRO A 51 -8.65 -13.31 3.89
CA PRO A 51 -8.69 -13.92 5.22
C PRO A 51 -8.37 -12.92 6.34
N ASP A 52 -7.87 -11.71 6.02
CA ASP A 52 -7.41 -10.75 7.01
C ASP A 52 -8.40 -9.61 7.25
N PHE A 53 -9.18 -9.23 6.24
CA PHE A 53 -10.05 -8.04 6.31
C PHE A 53 -11.49 -8.27 5.83
N SER A 54 -11.83 -9.46 5.30
CA SER A 54 -13.21 -9.76 4.93
C SER A 54 -13.95 -10.44 6.07
N ARG A 55 -15.05 -9.84 6.52
CA ARG A 55 -15.94 -10.44 7.53
C ARG A 55 -16.74 -11.61 6.97
N SER A 56 -17.04 -11.59 5.66
CA SER A 56 -17.84 -12.62 4.98
C SER A 56 -17.02 -13.83 4.55
N SER A 57 -15.68 -13.74 4.58
CA SER A 57 -14.82 -14.81 4.11
C SER A 57 -15.14 -16.14 4.80
N HIS A 58 -15.43 -17.17 3.99
CA HIS A 58 -15.68 -18.52 4.49
C HIS A 58 -14.50 -19.04 5.34
N PHE A 59 -13.27 -18.78 4.89
CA PHE A 59 -12.06 -19.13 5.63
C PHE A 59 -12.05 -18.48 7.03
N THR A 60 -12.28 -17.17 7.09
CA THR A 60 -12.27 -16.42 8.34
C THR A 60 -13.34 -16.93 9.31
N ASN A 61 -14.57 -17.14 8.84
CA ASN A 61 -15.65 -17.68 9.68
C ASN A 61 -15.28 -19.06 10.23
N ALA A 62 -15.01 -20.02 9.34
CA ALA A 62 -14.73 -21.40 9.74
C ALA A 62 -13.49 -21.52 10.64
N ALA A 63 -12.44 -20.75 10.35
CA ALA A 63 -11.21 -20.82 11.14
C ALA A 63 -11.40 -20.21 12.55
N CYS A 64 -12.07 -19.07 12.65
CA CYS A 64 -12.38 -18.43 13.92
C CYS A 64 -13.32 -19.28 14.79
N ASP A 65 -14.35 -19.88 14.18
CA ASP A 65 -15.31 -20.73 14.89
C ASP A 65 -14.63 -21.99 15.43
N ALA A 66 -13.77 -22.63 14.64
CA ALA A 66 -13.05 -23.82 15.04
C ALA A 66 -12.14 -23.56 16.26
N VAL A 67 -11.42 -22.44 16.32
CA VAL A 67 -10.57 -22.10 17.48
C VAL A 67 -11.34 -21.50 18.66
N GLY A 68 -12.66 -21.33 18.54
CA GLY A 68 -13.50 -20.71 19.57
C GLY A 68 -13.18 -19.23 19.80
N MET A 69 -12.85 -18.48 18.73
CA MET A 69 -12.49 -17.06 18.82
C MET A 69 -13.72 -16.22 19.21
N SER A 70 -13.55 -15.31 20.19
CA SER A 70 -14.60 -14.35 20.56
C SER A 70 -14.88 -13.35 19.44
N SER A 71 -16.11 -12.79 19.43
CA SER A 71 -16.50 -11.74 18.50
C SER A 71 -15.57 -10.54 18.55
N ASP A 72 -15.13 -10.14 19.75
CA ASP A 72 -14.31 -8.96 19.96
C ASP A 72 -12.89 -9.16 19.43
N LEU A 73 -12.30 -10.33 19.69
CA LEU A 73 -10.98 -10.68 19.15
C LEU A 73 -11.03 -10.79 17.62
N ARG A 74 -12.11 -11.36 17.09
CA ARG A 74 -12.33 -11.42 15.64
C ARG A 74 -12.47 -10.03 15.03
N ALA A 75 -13.25 -9.14 15.65
CA ALA A 75 -13.42 -7.76 15.23
C ALA A 75 -12.09 -7.00 15.26
N PHE A 76 -11.28 -7.20 16.30
CA PHE A 76 -9.93 -6.67 16.39
C PHE A 76 -9.08 -7.11 15.20
N PHE A 77 -9.05 -8.40 14.86
CA PHE A 77 -8.27 -8.92 13.74
C PHE A 77 -8.71 -8.38 12.37
N ILE A 78 -10.01 -8.38 12.09
CA ILE A 78 -10.54 -8.02 10.77
C ILE A 78 -10.64 -6.50 10.54
N GLN A 79 -10.36 -5.68 11.56
CA GLN A 79 -10.35 -4.24 11.41
C GLN A 79 -9.22 -3.82 10.45
N PRO A 80 -9.56 -3.18 9.32
CA PRO A 80 -8.58 -2.75 8.35
C PRO A 80 -7.78 -1.55 8.89
N PRO A 81 -6.47 -1.46 8.60
CA PRO A 81 -5.64 -0.33 9.02
C PRO A 81 -5.86 0.93 8.18
N SER A 82 -6.58 0.82 7.06
CA SER A 82 -6.84 1.88 6.09
C SER A 82 -8.06 1.50 5.25
N SER A 83 -8.78 2.49 4.74
CA SER A 83 -9.81 2.34 3.71
C SER A 83 -9.22 2.00 2.33
N TRP A 84 -7.91 2.17 2.14
CA TRP A 84 -7.23 1.90 0.88
C TRP A 84 -6.23 0.74 0.98
N LEU A 85 -6.77 -0.46 0.94
CA LEU A 85 -6.03 -1.71 1.12
C LEU A 85 -5.60 -2.35 -0.20
N ILE A 86 -4.40 -2.93 -0.15
CA ILE A 86 -3.85 -3.80 -1.18
C ILE A 86 -4.57 -5.16 -1.10
N PRO A 87 -5.13 -5.68 -2.21
CA PRO A 87 -5.75 -7.01 -2.25
C PRO A 87 -4.74 -8.10 -1.86
N ARG A 88 -5.20 -9.16 -1.20
CA ARG A 88 -4.32 -10.23 -0.63
C ARG A 88 -3.31 -10.76 -1.64
N PHE A 89 -3.71 -10.96 -2.90
CA PHE A 89 -2.84 -11.46 -3.97
C PHE A 89 -1.61 -10.58 -4.24
N TYR A 90 -1.71 -9.26 -4.05
CA TYR A 90 -0.63 -8.30 -4.31
C TYR A 90 0.15 -7.91 -3.05
N ARG A 91 -0.23 -8.42 -1.87
CA ARG A 91 0.48 -8.14 -0.61
C ARG A 91 1.84 -8.82 -0.61
N ARG A 92 2.89 -8.03 -0.85
CA ARG A 92 4.29 -8.50 -0.87
C ARG A 92 5.25 -7.65 -0.06
N THR A 93 4.73 -6.64 0.63
CA THR A 93 5.52 -5.64 1.34
C THR A 93 5.77 -6.05 2.78
N PHE A 94 6.99 -5.85 3.28
CA PHE A 94 7.35 -6.19 4.66
C PHE A 94 8.54 -5.37 5.18
N CYS A 95 8.72 -5.39 6.50
CA CYS A 95 9.94 -4.95 7.17
C CYS A 95 10.72 -6.16 7.68
N TYR A 96 11.97 -6.34 7.24
CA TYR A 96 12.78 -7.48 7.65
C TYR A 96 13.10 -7.46 9.16
N GLN A 97 13.31 -6.28 9.75
CA GLN A 97 13.59 -6.12 11.18
C GLN A 97 12.40 -6.59 12.02
N CYS A 98 11.16 -6.20 11.69
CA CYS A 98 9.96 -6.74 12.33
C CYS A 98 9.89 -8.26 12.21
N LEU A 99 10.11 -8.83 11.02
CA LEU A 99 10.08 -10.28 10.84
C LEU A 99 11.13 -10.98 11.72
N ALA A 100 12.34 -10.42 11.80
CA ALA A 100 13.43 -10.97 12.61
C ALA A 100 13.16 -10.87 14.12
N GLU A 101 12.54 -9.79 14.59
CA GLU A 101 12.13 -9.62 15.99
C GLU A 101 11.00 -10.58 16.37
N ASN A 102 9.99 -10.71 15.50
CA ASN A 102 8.91 -11.66 15.66
C ASN A 102 9.43 -13.10 15.69
N PHE A 103 10.38 -13.44 14.81
CA PHE A 103 11.01 -14.76 14.83
C PHE A 103 11.77 -15.01 16.14
N ARG A 104 12.51 -14.03 16.66
CA ARG A 104 13.23 -14.16 17.93
C ARG A 104 12.32 -14.33 19.15
N THR A 105 11.16 -13.68 19.14
CA THR A 105 10.25 -13.64 20.30
C THR A 105 9.19 -14.73 20.27
N LEU A 106 8.71 -15.12 19.08
CA LEU A 106 7.59 -16.04 18.89
C LEU A 106 7.97 -17.33 18.16
N ALA A 107 9.26 -17.51 17.82
CA ALA A 107 9.77 -18.57 16.92
C ALA A 107 9.17 -18.56 15.51
N PHE A 108 8.35 -17.54 15.16
CA PHE A 108 7.70 -17.40 13.86
C PHE A 108 7.64 -15.93 13.42
N PRO A 109 7.99 -15.62 12.16
CA PRO A 109 7.81 -14.28 11.63
C PRO A 109 6.32 -14.06 11.29
N THR A 110 5.85 -12.83 11.44
CA THR A 110 4.46 -12.47 11.14
C THR A 110 4.36 -11.16 10.39
N SER A 111 3.36 -11.08 9.51
CA SER A 111 3.08 -9.88 8.71
C SER A 111 2.14 -8.96 9.46
N LEU A 112 2.35 -7.66 9.29
CA LEU A 112 1.56 -6.63 9.96
C LEU A 112 0.49 -6.03 9.04
N LYS A 113 -0.66 -5.70 9.62
CA LYS A 113 -1.80 -5.06 8.95
C LYS A 113 -1.37 -3.82 8.20
N LYS A 114 -0.64 -2.90 8.83
CA LYS A 114 -0.27 -1.61 8.23
C LYS A 114 0.45 -1.75 6.89
N TRP A 115 1.24 -2.82 6.69
CA TRP A 115 1.93 -3.07 5.42
C TRP A 115 0.98 -3.35 4.25
N CYS A 116 -0.29 -3.62 4.53
CA CYS A 116 -1.35 -3.85 3.54
C CYS A 116 -2.00 -2.56 3.04
N ALA A 117 -1.70 -1.40 3.62
CA ALA A 117 -2.23 -0.12 3.16
C ALA A 117 -1.36 0.45 2.03
N VAL A 118 -2.00 1.07 1.02
CA VAL A 118 -1.29 1.64 -0.13
C VAL A 118 -0.33 2.75 0.31
N GLY A 119 -0.78 3.64 1.21
CA GLY A 119 -0.02 4.79 1.69
C GLY A 119 1.10 4.45 2.68
N VAL A 120 1.23 3.19 3.11
CA VAL A 120 2.29 2.78 4.05
C VAL A 120 3.50 2.26 3.28
N VAL A 121 4.60 3.00 3.38
CA VAL A 121 5.86 2.75 2.67
C VAL A 121 7.10 2.74 3.58
N VAL A 122 6.93 3.17 4.83
CA VAL A 122 7.95 3.13 5.89
C VAL A 122 7.40 2.31 7.06
N CYS A 123 8.26 1.47 7.64
CA CYS A 123 7.95 0.77 8.88
C CYS A 123 7.93 1.77 10.04
N GLU A 124 6.81 1.83 10.75
CA GLU A 124 6.64 2.72 11.91
C GLU A 124 7.48 2.31 13.14
N PHE A 125 7.83 1.03 13.26
CA PHE A 125 8.59 0.54 14.40
C PHE A 125 10.09 0.78 14.25
N HIS A 126 10.60 0.66 13.02
CA HIS A 126 12.05 0.74 12.75
C HIS A 126 12.47 2.00 11.99
N ASN A 127 11.53 2.81 11.51
CA ASN A 127 11.79 3.94 10.62
C ASN A 127 12.66 3.57 9.42
N LEU A 128 12.37 2.40 8.84
CA LEU A 128 13.06 1.87 7.66
C LEU A 128 12.09 1.78 6.48
N PRO A 129 12.55 2.07 5.24
CA PRO A 129 11.74 1.82 4.06
C PRO A 129 11.30 0.36 4.02
N LEU A 130 10.04 0.12 3.67
CA LEU A 130 9.57 -1.23 3.47
C LEU A 130 10.20 -1.84 2.21
N VAL A 131 10.28 -3.17 2.20
CA VAL A 131 10.84 -3.98 1.12
C VAL A 131 9.71 -4.78 0.49
N ASP A 132 9.78 -4.96 -0.83
CA ASP A 132 8.88 -5.86 -1.56
C ASP A 132 9.54 -7.22 -1.78
N ALA A 133 8.73 -8.26 -1.66
CA ALA A 133 9.11 -9.57 -2.12
C ALA A 133 9.15 -9.59 -3.65
N THR A 134 10.29 -10.00 -4.22
CA THR A 134 10.50 -9.92 -5.67
C THR A 134 9.65 -10.90 -6.47
N GLU A 135 9.08 -11.89 -5.78
CA GLU A 135 8.27 -12.94 -6.37
C GLU A 135 6.81 -12.75 -5.95
N VAL A 136 5.89 -12.90 -6.91
CA VAL A 136 4.46 -13.02 -6.59
C VAL A 136 4.27 -14.42 -6.03
N PHE A 137 4.32 -14.54 -4.71
CA PHE A 137 3.82 -15.73 -4.07
C PHE A 137 2.30 -15.71 -4.24
N ALA A 138 1.74 -16.70 -4.94
CA ALA A 138 0.31 -17.00 -4.81
C ALA A 138 -0.06 -16.93 -3.32
N PRO A 139 -1.26 -16.45 -2.95
CA PRO A 139 -1.61 -16.18 -1.57
C PRO A 139 -1.42 -17.47 -0.76
N LYS A 140 -0.41 -17.45 0.13
CA LYS A 140 -0.04 -18.58 0.99
C LYS A 140 -0.27 -18.19 2.45
N LEU A 141 -0.65 -19.16 3.27
CA LEU A 141 -0.73 -19.01 4.74
C LEU A 141 0.63 -18.61 5.32
N SER A 142 1.71 -19.26 4.88
CA SER A 142 3.08 -19.07 5.36
C SER A 142 3.83 -17.90 4.71
N MET A 143 3.11 -16.86 4.27
CA MET A 143 3.68 -15.74 3.52
C MET A 143 4.80 -15.01 4.27
N ALA A 144 4.61 -14.71 5.57
CA ALA A 144 5.62 -14.04 6.39
C ALA A 144 6.92 -14.86 6.51
N MET A 145 6.80 -16.19 6.65
CA MET A 145 7.95 -17.09 6.67
C MET A 145 8.71 -17.07 5.35
N LYS A 146 8.00 -17.06 4.23
CA LYS A 146 8.62 -16.96 2.90
C LYS A 146 9.34 -15.63 2.71
N PHE A 147 8.75 -14.51 3.12
CA PHE A 147 9.43 -13.21 3.06
C PHE A 147 10.72 -13.22 3.87
N PHE A 148 10.66 -13.76 5.09
CA PHE A 148 11.82 -13.87 5.97
C PHE A 148 12.94 -14.72 5.35
N GLN A 149 12.61 -15.94 4.90
CA GLN A 149 13.57 -16.86 4.29
C GLN A 149 14.18 -16.30 2.99
N MET A 150 13.34 -15.78 2.10
CA MET A 150 13.80 -15.30 0.79
C MET A 150 14.62 -14.02 0.90
N HIS A 151 14.27 -13.13 1.84
CA HIS A 151 15.10 -11.97 2.12
C HIS A 151 16.45 -12.37 2.72
N TYR A 152 16.48 -13.38 3.60
CA TYR A 152 17.73 -13.89 4.16
C TYR A 152 18.65 -14.49 3.06
N LEU A 153 18.09 -15.29 2.15
CA LEU A 153 18.84 -15.96 1.08
C LEU A 153 19.20 -15.04 -0.10
N HIS A 154 18.34 -14.07 -0.43
CA HIS A 154 18.48 -13.23 -1.64
C HIS A 154 18.41 -11.74 -1.32
N LYS A 155 19.02 -11.34 -0.21
CA LYS A 155 19.01 -9.98 0.34
C LYS A 155 19.22 -8.90 -0.73
N ASP A 156 20.29 -9.01 -1.52
CA ASP A 156 20.67 -7.98 -2.50
C ASP A 156 19.62 -7.82 -3.60
N ARG A 157 18.99 -8.91 -4.04
CA ARG A 157 17.91 -8.87 -5.04
C ARG A 157 16.70 -8.10 -4.52
N TYR A 158 16.30 -8.34 -3.28
CA TYR A 158 15.13 -7.71 -2.65
C TYR A 158 15.39 -6.23 -2.34
N ILE A 159 16.56 -5.91 -1.80
CA ILE A 159 17.02 -4.53 -1.53
C ILE A 159 17.10 -3.72 -2.83
N SER A 160 17.67 -4.30 -3.88
CA SER A 160 17.82 -3.65 -5.19
C SER A 160 16.47 -3.42 -5.87
N ALA A 161 15.62 -4.44 -5.97
CA ALA A 161 14.29 -4.33 -6.58
C ALA A 161 13.40 -3.32 -5.83
N SER A 162 13.56 -3.25 -4.51
CA SER A 162 12.85 -2.28 -3.67
C SER A 162 13.49 -0.90 -3.68
N ARG A 163 14.58 -0.65 -4.42
CA ARG A 163 15.35 0.61 -4.39
C ARG A 163 15.57 1.11 -2.95
N PHE A 164 16.00 0.22 -2.06
CA PHE A 164 15.99 0.47 -0.61
C PHE A 164 16.84 1.70 -0.23
N GLN A 165 18.05 1.82 -0.80
CA GLN A 165 18.98 2.93 -0.54
C GLN A 165 18.40 4.29 -0.90
N ALA A 166 17.66 4.40 -2.00
CA ALA A 166 16.96 5.64 -2.35
C ALA A 166 15.89 6.00 -1.32
N GLY A 167 15.18 5.00 -0.80
CA GLY A 167 14.23 5.20 0.30
C GLY A 167 14.91 5.65 1.60
N MET A 168 16.08 5.09 1.93
CA MET A 168 16.84 5.52 3.12
C MET A 168 17.26 6.98 3.04
N ARG A 169 17.64 7.46 1.86
CA ARG A 169 18.04 8.86 1.63
C ARG A 169 16.87 9.85 1.69
N SER A 170 15.63 9.36 1.62
CA SER A 170 14.41 10.17 1.61
C SER A 170 13.47 9.79 2.76
N ILE A 171 14.02 9.19 3.82
CA ILE A 171 13.22 8.55 4.86
C ILE A 171 12.38 9.56 5.64
N LYS A 172 12.91 10.77 5.91
CA LYS A 172 12.17 11.80 6.63
C LYS A 172 10.98 12.28 5.79
N SER A 173 11.22 12.56 4.51
CA SER A 173 10.18 12.92 3.54
C SER A 173 9.09 11.86 3.47
N LEU A 174 9.48 10.57 3.37
CA LEU A 174 8.52 9.47 3.29
C LEU A 174 7.66 9.34 4.55
N ILE A 175 8.26 9.48 5.74
CA ILE A 175 7.52 9.47 7.01
C ILE A 175 6.52 10.63 7.06
N LEU A 176 6.96 11.85 6.74
CA LEU A 176 6.10 13.04 6.77
C LEU A 176 4.90 12.91 5.84
N VAL A 177 5.09 12.40 4.62
CA VAL A 177 3.99 12.21 3.67
C VAL A 177 3.07 11.07 4.08
N GLN A 178 3.62 9.97 4.59
CA GLN A 178 2.82 8.85 5.10
C GLN A 178 1.92 9.31 6.26
N ASP A 179 2.46 10.09 7.20
CA ASP A 179 1.70 10.64 8.32
C ASP A 179 0.66 11.67 7.85
N MET A 180 1.00 12.50 6.88
CA MET A 180 0.06 13.42 6.23
C MET A 180 -1.13 12.67 5.61
N LEU A 181 -0.86 11.63 4.83
CA LEU A 181 -1.91 10.81 4.22
C LEU A 181 -2.79 10.12 5.27
N ASN A 182 -2.19 9.60 6.33
CA ASN A 182 -2.93 8.99 7.44
C ASN A 182 -3.86 10.01 8.12
N ARG A 183 -3.41 11.26 8.32
CA ARG A 183 -4.27 12.34 8.85
C ARG A 183 -5.43 12.65 7.91
N PHE A 184 -5.17 12.79 6.61
CA PHE A 184 -6.24 13.01 5.62
C PHE A 184 -7.26 11.88 5.61
N GLU A 185 -6.81 10.63 5.69
CA GLU A 185 -7.69 9.47 5.76
C GLU A 185 -8.56 9.46 7.02
N VAL A 186 -7.97 9.69 8.20
CA VAL A 186 -8.71 9.74 9.48
C VAL A 186 -9.74 10.86 9.47
N ASN A 187 -9.39 12.03 8.93
CA ASN A 187 -10.30 13.18 8.83
C ASN A 187 -11.45 12.95 7.84
N ALA A 188 -11.26 12.09 6.84
CA ALA A 188 -12.29 11.75 5.86
C ALA A 188 -13.31 10.71 6.35
N LEU A 189 -13.15 10.15 7.56
CA LEU A 189 -14.08 9.16 8.10
C LEU A 189 -15.39 9.83 8.56
N PRO A 190 -16.59 9.32 8.16
CA PRO A 190 -17.89 9.95 8.42
C PRO A 190 -18.28 10.20 9.89
N GLY A 191 -17.51 9.69 10.86
CA GLY A 191 -17.73 9.87 12.29
C GLY A 191 -16.91 11.00 12.93
N ASN A 192 -15.93 11.56 12.22
CA ASN A 192 -15.21 12.75 12.68
C ASN A 192 -16.01 13.98 12.24
N LEU A 193 -16.77 14.53 13.19
CA LEU A 193 -17.73 15.64 13.06
C LEU A 193 -17.09 16.99 12.70
N SER A 194 -16.37 17.08 11.60
CA SER A 194 -16.16 18.37 10.94
C SER A 194 -17.14 18.44 9.77
N SER A 195 -18.05 19.42 9.81
CA SER A 195 -18.98 19.73 8.71
C SER A 195 -18.29 20.28 7.47
N ASP A 196 -16.95 20.27 7.45
CA ASP A 196 -16.16 20.83 6.37
C ASP A 196 -16.04 19.81 5.25
N ALA A 197 -16.82 20.03 4.19
CA ALA A 197 -16.65 19.37 2.90
C ALA A 197 -15.19 19.39 2.38
N HIS A 198 -14.36 20.26 2.96
CA HIS A 198 -12.95 20.47 2.68
C HIS A 198 -12.09 19.25 3.06
N GLN A 199 -12.35 18.56 4.18
CA GLN A 199 -11.50 17.45 4.66
C GLN A 199 -11.62 16.18 3.82
N ASN A 200 -12.81 15.93 3.25
CA ASN A 200 -13.02 14.81 2.33
C ASN A 200 -12.28 15.00 0.99
N SER A 201 -11.96 16.25 0.62
CA SER A 201 -11.29 16.55 -0.65
C SER A 201 -9.81 16.15 -0.64
N GLU A 202 -9.08 16.38 0.46
CA GLU A 202 -7.63 16.12 0.53
C GLU A 202 -7.31 14.64 0.38
N TRP A 203 -8.07 13.76 1.06
CA TRP A 203 -7.92 12.32 0.91
C TRP A 203 -8.28 11.84 -0.49
N ALA A 204 -9.43 12.28 -1.03
CA ALA A 204 -9.87 11.91 -2.37
C ALA A 204 -8.89 12.38 -3.46
N PHE A 205 -8.43 13.62 -3.35
CA PHE A 205 -7.47 14.24 -4.25
C PHE A 205 -6.11 13.56 -4.20
N SER A 206 -5.60 13.29 -2.99
CA SER A 206 -4.31 12.60 -2.81
C SER A 206 -4.35 11.19 -3.39
N LYS A 207 -5.42 10.42 -3.13
CA LYS A 207 -5.64 9.12 -3.78
C LYS A 207 -5.66 9.26 -5.30
N PHE A 208 -6.38 10.25 -5.81
CA PHE A 208 -6.52 10.48 -7.23
C PHE A 208 -5.17 10.79 -7.91
N LEU A 209 -4.35 11.66 -7.30
CA LEU A 209 -3.00 11.96 -7.78
C LEU A 209 -2.10 10.71 -7.76
N ILE A 210 -2.14 9.92 -6.69
CA ILE A 210 -1.38 8.67 -6.60
C ILE A 210 -1.84 7.68 -7.70
N CYS A 211 -3.15 7.52 -7.92
CA CYS A 211 -3.69 6.71 -9.01
C CYS A 211 -3.23 7.20 -10.39
N LEU A 212 -3.25 8.52 -10.62
CA LEU A 212 -2.81 9.14 -11.87
C LEU A 212 -1.32 8.83 -12.15
N MET A 213 -0.46 9.05 -11.16
CA MET A 213 0.97 8.81 -11.26
C MET A 213 1.32 7.32 -11.43
N LEU A 214 0.53 6.44 -10.81
CA LEU A 214 0.71 4.99 -10.83
C LEU A 214 -0.22 4.27 -11.82
N TYR A 215 -0.82 4.99 -12.77
CA TYR A 215 -1.67 4.37 -13.77
C TYR A 215 -0.87 3.31 -14.56
N PRO A 216 -1.36 2.08 -14.72
CA PRO A 216 -0.67 1.01 -15.44
C PRO A 216 -0.21 1.43 -16.85
N ARG A 217 1.08 1.25 -17.15
CA ARG A 217 1.77 1.63 -18.41
C ARG A 217 1.86 3.12 -18.75
N PHE A 218 0.83 3.93 -18.47
CA PHE A 218 0.77 5.34 -18.88
C PHE A 218 1.03 6.35 -17.76
N GLY A 219 0.90 5.94 -16.50
CA GLY A 219 1.23 6.78 -15.36
C GLY A 219 2.69 7.18 -15.40
N LEU A 220 2.99 8.44 -15.05
CA LEU A 220 4.34 9.01 -15.13
C LEU A 220 5.40 8.07 -14.53
N ILE A 221 5.16 7.57 -13.32
CA ILE A 221 6.13 6.73 -12.62
C ILE A 221 6.32 5.41 -13.36
N ASN A 222 5.23 4.77 -13.82
CA ASN A 222 5.31 3.48 -14.52
C ASN A 222 5.95 3.57 -15.92
N ARG A 223 5.98 4.76 -16.53
CA ARG A 223 6.70 4.99 -17.80
C ARG A 223 8.21 5.05 -17.61
N HIS A 224 8.68 5.49 -16.45
CA HIS A 224 10.10 5.78 -16.20
C HIS A 224 10.76 4.83 -15.20
N MET A 225 9.97 4.19 -14.35
CA MET A 225 10.41 3.13 -13.47
C MET A 225 9.93 1.80 -14.04
N ARG A 226 10.89 0.92 -14.35
CA ARG A 226 10.58 -0.44 -14.77
C ARG A 226 9.84 -1.15 -13.64
N ASN A 227 8.67 -1.69 -13.97
CA ASN A 227 7.90 -2.58 -13.11
C ASN A 227 7.85 -3.94 -13.79
N ASP A 228 8.46 -4.95 -13.17
CA ASP A 228 8.44 -6.32 -13.69
C ASP A 228 7.12 -7.04 -13.39
N ALA A 229 6.17 -6.40 -12.68
CA ALA A 229 4.83 -6.92 -12.52
C ALA A 229 4.05 -6.83 -13.84
N ALA A 230 3.62 -7.97 -14.38
CA ALA A 230 2.76 -8.03 -15.56
C ALA A 230 1.48 -7.21 -15.30
N TYR A 231 1.36 -6.07 -15.99
CA TYR A 231 0.17 -5.24 -15.91
C TYR A 231 -1.00 -5.98 -16.56
N LEU A 232 -1.96 -6.41 -15.74
CA LEU A 232 -3.30 -6.74 -16.23
C LEU A 232 -3.94 -5.41 -16.65
N GLN A 233 -4.08 -5.20 -17.97
CA GLN A 233 -4.96 -4.14 -18.46
C GLN A 233 -6.39 -4.65 -18.32
N LEU A 234 -7.15 -4.04 -17.43
CA LEU A 234 -8.57 -4.31 -17.32
C LEU A 234 -9.29 -3.56 -18.46
N PRO A 235 -10.39 -4.11 -18.99
CA PRO A 235 -11.09 -3.50 -20.12
C PRO A 235 -11.68 -2.12 -19.81
N VAL A 236 -11.88 -1.79 -18.53
CA VAL A 236 -12.48 -0.53 -18.08
C VAL A 236 -11.40 0.42 -17.55
N PHE A 237 -11.36 1.65 -18.08
CA PHE A 237 -10.41 2.69 -17.68
C PHE A 237 -10.46 2.96 -16.17
N GLN A 238 -11.64 3.18 -15.61
CA GLN A 238 -11.81 3.50 -14.19
C GLN A 238 -11.27 2.38 -13.29
N GLN A 239 -11.52 1.12 -13.65
CA GLN A 239 -10.98 -0.03 -12.90
C GLN A 239 -9.45 -0.03 -12.96
N THR A 240 -8.88 0.15 -14.15
CA THR A 240 -7.43 0.23 -14.35
C THR A 240 -6.82 1.40 -13.55
N PHE A 241 -7.48 2.55 -13.52
CA PHE A 241 -7.06 3.74 -12.79
C PHE A 241 -6.96 3.47 -11.28
N THR A 242 -7.99 2.86 -10.70
CA THR A 242 -8.00 2.52 -9.27
C THR A 242 -7.07 1.37 -8.91
N HIS A 243 -6.74 0.50 -9.88
CA HIS A 243 -5.91 -0.70 -9.65
C HIS A 243 -4.41 -0.41 -9.59
N GLY A 244 -3.95 0.66 -10.25
CA GLY A 244 -2.53 1.00 -10.36
C GLY A 244 -1.78 0.98 -9.02
N PRO A 245 -2.22 1.75 -8.02
CA PRO A 245 -1.56 1.76 -6.70
C PRO A 245 -1.63 0.44 -5.94
N LEU A 246 -2.64 -0.40 -6.22
CA LEU A 246 -2.85 -1.68 -5.54
C LEU A 246 -1.83 -2.75 -5.98
N ILE A 247 -1.31 -2.65 -7.22
CA ILE A 247 -0.33 -3.59 -7.78
C ILE A 247 1.08 -3.00 -7.87
N ALA A 248 1.22 -1.71 -7.62
CA ALA A 248 2.49 -0.99 -7.67
C ALA A 248 3.49 -1.54 -6.65
N SER A 249 4.76 -1.65 -7.06
CA SER A 249 5.81 -2.02 -6.11
C SER A 249 6.06 -0.93 -5.07
N ILE A 250 6.69 -1.28 -3.95
CA ILE A 250 7.04 -0.33 -2.90
C ILE A 250 7.92 0.82 -3.40
N ALA A 251 8.76 0.57 -4.42
CA ALA A 251 9.56 1.61 -5.04
C ALA A 251 8.69 2.64 -5.78
N HIS A 252 7.67 2.19 -6.50
CA HIS A 252 6.75 3.07 -7.23
C HIS A 252 5.87 3.85 -6.26
N ARG A 253 5.33 3.20 -5.22
CA ARG A 253 4.52 3.87 -4.19
C ARG A 253 5.31 4.95 -3.45
N ARG A 254 6.58 4.69 -3.08
CA ARG A 254 7.46 5.73 -2.49
C ARG A 254 7.68 6.90 -3.43
N ALA A 255 7.92 6.66 -4.72
CA ALA A 255 8.06 7.75 -5.68
C ALA A 255 6.78 8.60 -5.78
N ALA A 256 5.61 7.96 -5.80
CA ALA A 256 4.32 8.66 -5.82
C ALA A 256 4.11 9.50 -4.55
N LEU A 257 4.46 8.97 -3.38
CA LEU A 257 4.38 9.69 -2.12
C LEU A 257 5.37 10.87 -2.08
N LEU A 258 6.59 10.71 -2.56
CA LEU A 258 7.54 11.82 -2.62
C LEU A 258 7.06 12.94 -3.55
N ILE A 259 6.55 12.60 -4.74
CA ILE A 259 5.96 13.61 -5.64
C ILE A 259 4.75 14.28 -4.98
N LEU A 260 3.89 13.50 -4.31
CA LEU A 260 2.76 14.04 -3.58
C LEU A 260 3.20 15.03 -2.50
N GLY A 261 4.16 14.67 -1.64
CA GLY A 261 4.68 15.56 -0.61
C GLY A 261 5.33 16.82 -1.20
N TRP A 262 6.01 16.68 -2.34
CA TRP A 262 6.61 17.81 -3.03
C TRP A 262 5.56 18.77 -3.56
N LEU A 263 4.46 18.25 -4.10
CA LEU A 263 3.29 19.03 -4.52
C LEU A 263 2.67 19.73 -3.33
N TYR A 264 2.47 19.07 -2.19
CA TYR A 264 1.93 19.67 -0.96
C TYR A 264 2.91 20.58 -0.22
N GLU A 265 4.15 20.73 -0.67
CA GLU A 265 5.19 21.57 -0.05
C GLU A 265 5.50 21.18 1.42
N VAL A 266 5.36 19.89 1.75
CA VAL A 266 5.59 19.35 3.11
C VAL A 266 6.95 18.67 3.28
N LEU A 267 7.80 18.69 2.25
CA LEU A 267 9.09 18.02 2.27
C LEU A 267 10.16 18.88 2.95
N PRO A 268 11.05 18.28 3.75
CA PRO A 268 12.08 19.01 4.46
C PRO A 268 13.19 19.44 3.48
N THR A 269 13.76 20.62 3.73
CA THR A 269 14.69 21.26 2.79
C THR A 269 16.03 20.53 2.67
N ASP A 270 16.42 19.74 3.69
CA ASP A 270 17.67 18.98 3.73
C ASP A 270 17.66 17.75 2.80
N GLU A 271 16.48 17.25 2.41
CA GLU A 271 16.33 16.15 1.45
C GLU A 271 16.01 16.62 0.01
N SER A 272 15.95 17.95 -0.24
CA SER A 272 15.59 18.52 -1.55
C SER A 272 16.40 17.94 -2.71
N SER A 273 17.72 17.79 -2.55
CA SER A 273 18.59 17.23 -3.60
C SER A 273 18.24 15.78 -3.98
N VAL A 274 17.76 14.98 -3.03
CA VAL A 274 17.32 13.59 -3.27
C VAL A 274 15.99 13.58 -4.01
N ILE A 275 15.10 14.49 -3.65
CA ILE A 275 13.81 14.68 -4.31
C ILE A 275 14.04 15.19 -5.74
N ASP A 276 14.91 16.17 -5.94
CA ASP A 276 15.28 16.69 -7.26
C ASP A 276 15.94 15.59 -8.10
N ALA A 277 16.82 14.78 -7.53
CA ALA A 277 17.40 13.64 -8.22
C ALA A 277 16.36 12.59 -8.62
N LEU A 278 15.34 12.35 -7.76
CA LEU A 278 14.21 11.48 -8.10
C LEU A 278 13.36 12.08 -9.23
N LEU A 279 13.00 13.36 -9.13
CA LEU A 279 12.24 14.09 -10.14
C LEU A 279 13.00 14.10 -11.47
N ASN A 280 14.32 14.32 -11.45
CA ASN A 280 15.19 14.21 -12.62
C ASN A 280 15.33 12.77 -13.14
N ALA A 281 15.34 11.76 -12.28
CA ALA A 281 15.37 10.36 -12.73
C ALA A 281 14.04 9.94 -13.37
N VAL A 282 12.91 10.46 -12.87
CA VAL A 282 11.57 10.24 -13.43
C VAL A 282 11.30 11.16 -14.63
N GLY A 283 11.93 12.33 -14.70
CA GLY A 283 11.57 13.42 -15.60
C GLY A 283 12.68 13.95 -16.50
N GLY A 284 13.92 13.49 -16.36
CA GLY A 284 15.10 14.06 -17.01
C GLY A 284 15.13 13.94 -18.53
N GLY A 285 14.31 13.05 -19.10
CA GLY A 285 14.08 12.97 -20.55
C GLY A 285 12.96 13.88 -21.08
N ILE A 286 12.15 14.50 -20.20
CA ILE A 286 10.95 15.28 -20.53
C ILE A 286 11.03 16.72 -19.97
N GLY A 287 11.98 17.00 -19.07
CA GLY A 287 12.35 18.35 -18.67
C GLY A 287 11.40 19.01 -17.68
N PHE A 288 10.82 18.29 -16.72
CA PHE A 288 10.09 18.95 -15.63
C PHE A 288 11.02 19.32 -14.47
N SER A 289 11.20 20.63 -14.28
CA SER A 289 11.84 21.24 -13.10
C SER A 289 10.83 21.91 -12.16
N GLU A 290 9.56 21.97 -12.59
CA GLU A 290 8.50 22.76 -11.95
C GLU A 290 7.17 22.00 -11.98
N ALA A 291 6.22 22.40 -11.12
CA ALA A 291 5.01 21.62 -10.92
C ALA A 291 4.07 21.66 -12.13
N TYR A 292 4.08 22.77 -12.88
CA TYR A 292 3.33 22.90 -14.12
C TYR A 292 3.78 21.90 -15.20
N SER A 293 5.09 21.81 -15.45
CA SER A 293 5.64 20.87 -16.43
C SER A 293 5.46 19.41 -15.99
N LEU A 294 5.50 19.14 -14.69
CA LEU A 294 5.12 17.84 -14.13
C LEU A 294 3.65 17.50 -14.44
N GLY A 295 2.74 18.44 -14.21
CA GLY A 295 1.31 18.30 -14.52
C GLY A 295 1.05 17.99 -15.99
N SER A 296 1.66 18.76 -16.89
CA SER A 296 1.60 18.52 -18.33
C SER A 296 2.17 17.15 -18.71
N SER A 297 3.27 16.74 -18.08
CA SER A 297 3.90 15.44 -18.36
C SER A 297 3.05 14.27 -17.87
N CYS A 298 2.27 14.44 -16.80
CA CYS A 298 1.35 13.42 -16.29
C CYS A 298 0.17 13.16 -17.23
N ASN A 299 -0.12 14.04 -18.20
CA ASN A 299 -1.16 13.82 -19.18
C ASN A 299 -0.65 12.99 -20.37
N GLY A 300 -0.60 11.67 -20.19
CA GLY A 300 -0.29 10.70 -21.25
C GLY A 300 -1.51 9.95 -21.79
N PHE A 301 -2.72 10.52 -21.62
CA PHE A 301 -3.99 9.83 -21.88
C PHE A 301 -4.62 10.27 -23.20
N THR A 302 -5.60 9.50 -23.70
CA THR A 302 -6.44 9.92 -24.82
C THR A 302 -7.24 11.17 -24.43
N ALA A 303 -7.62 12.01 -25.41
CA ALA A 303 -8.35 13.26 -25.15
C ALA A 303 -9.60 13.08 -24.29
N GLU A 304 -10.38 12.02 -24.51
CA GLU A 304 -11.56 11.70 -23.71
C GLU A 304 -11.22 11.43 -22.24
N HIS A 305 -10.24 10.55 -21.98
CA HIS A 305 -9.81 10.23 -20.62
C HIS A 305 -9.14 11.44 -19.95
N ALA A 306 -8.34 12.20 -20.69
CA ALA A 306 -7.67 13.40 -20.22
C ALA A 306 -8.70 14.46 -19.78
N ALA A 307 -9.78 14.67 -20.54
CA ALA A 307 -10.86 15.57 -20.17
C ALA A 307 -11.59 15.12 -18.89
N VAL A 308 -11.82 13.81 -18.72
CA VAL A 308 -12.41 13.26 -17.48
C VAL A 308 -11.48 13.49 -16.29
N ILE A 309 -10.17 13.22 -16.44
CA ILE A 309 -9.17 13.43 -15.39
C ILE A 309 -9.10 14.92 -15.01
N ALA A 310 -9.01 15.82 -16.00
CA ALA A 310 -8.94 17.27 -15.77
C ALA A 310 -10.15 17.78 -14.98
N ARG A 311 -11.37 17.36 -15.35
CA ARG A 311 -12.58 17.70 -14.57
C ARG A 311 -12.52 17.21 -13.13
N ARG A 312 -11.99 16.00 -12.88
CA ARG A 312 -11.84 15.47 -11.52
C ARG A 312 -10.76 16.18 -10.72
N LEU A 313 -9.65 16.56 -11.34
CA LEU A 313 -8.61 17.38 -10.70
C LEU A 313 -9.20 18.71 -10.20
N LEU A 314 -9.98 19.39 -11.03
CA LEU A 314 -10.64 20.64 -10.66
C LEU A 314 -11.75 20.43 -9.61
N GLN A 315 -12.52 19.35 -9.72
CA GLN A 315 -13.63 19.07 -8.79
C GLN A 315 -13.16 18.70 -7.38
N TRP A 316 -12.08 17.92 -7.28
CA TRP A 316 -11.59 17.40 -6.01
C TRP A 316 -10.43 18.21 -5.43
N GLN A 317 -10.04 19.30 -6.10
CA GLN A 317 -9.00 20.18 -5.60
C GLN A 317 -9.36 20.68 -4.19
N PRO A 318 -8.45 20.54 -3.22
CA PRO A 318 -8.67 21.11 -1.90
C PRO A 318 -8.84 22.63 -1.97
N PRO A 319 -9.63 23.24 -1.08
CA PRO A 319 -9.84 24.69 -1.08
C PRO A 319 -8.58 25.46 -0.69
N VAL A 320 -7.75 24.86 0.18
CA VAL A 320 -6.39 25.34 0.45
C VAL A 320 -5.43 24.40 -0.25
N VAL A 321 -4.82 24.89 -1.32
CA VAL A 321 -3.84 24.16 -2.12
C VAL A 321 -2.54 24.93 -2.13
N SER A 322 -1.45 24.19 -2.04
CA SER A 322 -0.10 24.72 -2.24
C SER A 322 0.05 25.29 -3.65
N SER A 323 1.01 26.19 -3.82
CA SER A 323 1.34 26.81 -5.11
C SER A 323 1.69 25.75 -6.16
N ARG A 324 2.49 24.75 -5.77
CA ARG A 324 2.85 23.63 -6.66
C ARG A 324 1.64 22.78 -7.07
N THR A 325 0.68 22.53 -6.17
CA THR A 325 -0.51 21.76 -6.54
C THR A 325 -1.36 22.50 -7.57
N LEU A 326 -1.54 23.82 -7.42
CA LEU A 326 -2.22 24.66 -8.40
C LEU A 326 -1.55 24.59 -9.77
N GLN A 327 -0.24 24.84 -9.80
CA GLN A 327 0.56 24.76 -11.03
C GLN A 327 0.45 23.40 -11.71
N PHE A 328 0.51 22.30 -10.94
CA PHE A 328 0.33 20.95 -11.47
C PHE A 328 -1.03 20.76 -12.15
N VAL A 329 -2.11 21.20 -11.51
CA VAL A 329 -3.46 21.08 -12.09
C VAL A 329 -3.56 21.92 -13.37
N GLU A 330 -3.07 23.16 -13.35
CA GLU A 330 -3.02 24.04 -14.53
C GLU A 330 -2.27 23.39 -15.69
N GLY A 331 -1.08 22.84 -15.44
CA GLY A 331 -0.28 22.17 -16.46
C GLY A 331 -0.96 20.94 -17.04
N PHE A 332 -1.64 20.15 -16.20
CA PHE A 332 -2.43 19.01 -16.67
C PHE A 332 -3.59 19.48 -17.57
N VAL A 333 -4.37 20.47 -17.12
CA VAL A 333 -5.52 20.99 -17.87
C VAL A 333 -5.08 21.60 -19.21
N ALA A 334 -4.03 22.41 -19.22
CA ALA A 334 -3.53 23.05 -20.44
C ALA A 334 -3.08 22.05 -21.51
N SER A 335 -2.65 20.85 -21.11
CA SER A 335 -2.25 19.79 -22.04
C SER A 335 -3.43 18.94 -22.56
N THR A 336 -4.66 19.14 -22.07
CA THR A 336 -5.86 18.44 -22.59
C THR A 336 -6.39 18.98 -23.92
N VAL A 337 -5.98 20.19 -24.29
CA VAL A 337 -6.46 20.90 -25.49
C VAL A 337 -5.56 20.67 -26.71
N LYS A 338 -4.42 19.99 -26.52
CA LYS A 338 -3.50 19.55 -27.57
C LYS A 338 -3.85 18.14 -28.01
#